data_AF-A0A8X6RMH8-F1
#
_entry.id   AF-A0A8X6RMH8-F1
#
_cell.length_a   1.000
_cell.length_b   1.000
_cell.length_c   1.000
_cell.angle_alpha   90.00
_cell.angle_beta   90.00
_cell.angle_gamma   90.00
#
_symmetry.space_group_name_H-M   'P 1'
#
loop_
_entity.id
_entity.type
_entity.pdbx_description
1 polymer ?
#
loop_
_entity_poly.entity_id
_entity_poly.type
_entity_poly.pdbx_seq_one_letter_code
_entity_poly.pdbx_strand_id
1 'polypeptide(L)'
;MSAYEPNSRHLREVLIFCFNMKKSAADAHRMLSNTYGEAAISERTCREWFQRFKNGDFEFEDQHGGGREKGFEDAELEALLDQDSCQTQQEFSGSLGVTQQAISKRLKVMGMIQKQGNWVPYELKPRDVERRLLACE
;
A
#
# COMPACT_ATOMS: atom_id res chain seq x y z
N MET A 1 32.43 -15.29 18.23
CA MET A 1 31.15 -15.85 17.73
C MET A 1 30.26 -14.66 17.43
N SER A 2 29.76 -14.52 16.20
CA SER A 2 28.76 -13.48 15.91
C SER A 2 27.49 -13.82 16.69
N ALA A 3 27.07 -12.94 17.59
CA ALA A 3 25.77 -13.07 18.25
C ALA A 3 24.68 -12.84 17.18
N TYR A 4 23.65 -13.68 17.17
CA TYR A 4 22.50 -13.47 16.31
C TYR A 4 21.72 -12.24 16.79
N GLU A 5 21.56 -11.25 15.92
CA GLU A 5 20.71 -10.09 16.19
C GLU A 5 19.29 -10.36 15.69
N PRO A 6 18.29 -10.41 16.59
CA PRO A 6 16.92 -10.69 16.21
C PRO A 6 16.29 -9.49 15.49
N ASN A 7 15.52 -9.75 14.45
CA ASN A 7 14.67 -8.74 13.82
C ASN A 7 13.32 -8.60 14.56
N SER A 8 12.59 -7.51 14.28
CA SER A 8 11.30 -7.22 14.94
C SER A 8 10.26 -8.34 14.78
N ARG A 9 10.26 -9.04 13.64
CA ARG A 9 9.34 -10.15 13.36
C ARG A 9 9.65 -11.35 14.25
N HIS A 10 10.92 -11.75 14.32
CA HIS A 10 11.40 -12.84 15.18
C HIS A 10 11.02 -12.59 16.63
N LEU A 11 11.22 -11.38 17.14
CA LEU A 11 10.87 -11.04 18.52
C LEU A 11 9.35 -11.17 18.79
N ARG A 12 8.50 -10.81 17.82
CA ARG A 12 7.03 -11.00 17.92
C ARG A 12 6.64 -12.48 17.93
N GLU A 13 7.27 -13.29 17.08
CA GLU A 13 7.07 -14.76 17.05
C GLU A 13 7.42 -15.39 18.41
N VAL A 14 8.53 -14.96 19.02
CA VAL A 14 8.91 -15.41 20.37
C VAL A 14 7.89 -14.95 21.43
N LEU A 15 7.33 -13.74 21.33
CA LEU A 15 6.29 -13.27 22.25
C LEU A 15 5.01 -14.12 22.18
N ILE A 16 4.57 -14.52 20.97
CA ILE A 16 3.44 -15.43 20.79
C ILE A 16 3.73 -16.80 21.40
N PHE A 17 4.94 -17.33 21.17
CA PHE A 17 5.38 -18.57 21.80
C PHE A 17 5.29 -18.48 23.34
N CYS A 18 5.80 -17.41 23.95
CA CYS A 18 5.68 -17.17 25.38
C CYS A 18 4.22 -17.06 25.86
N PHE A 19 3.36 -16.39 25.08
CA PHE A 19 1.93 -16.26 25.38
C PHE A 19 1.23 -17.63 25.36
N ASN A 20 1.52 -18.48 24.37
CA ASN A 20 0.98 -19.83 24.27
C ASN A 20 1.46 -20.74 25.41
N MET A 21 2.68 -20.53 25.90
CA MET A 21 3.21 -21.15 27.12
C MET A 21 2.58 -20.61 28.43
N LYS A 22 1.58 -19.74 28.35
CA LYS A 22 0.92 -19.11 29.51
C LYS A 22 1.88 -18.32 30.41
N LYS A 23 2.96 -17.78 29.84
CA LYS A 23 3.84 -16.85 30.55
C LYS A 23 3.19 -15.48 30.67
N SER A 24 3.64 -14.68 31.65
CA SER A 24 3.27 -13.28 31.72
C SER A 24 4.12 -12.43 30.77
N ALA A 25 3.66 -11.23 30.42
CA ALA A 25 4.43 -10.28 29.61
C ALA A 25 5.78 -9.92 30.26
N ALA A 26 5.82 -9.85 31.60
CA ALA A 26 7.04 -9.58 32.36
C ALA A 26 8.03 -10.76 32.29
N ASP A 27 7.53 -12.00 32.34
CA ASP A 27 8.37 -13.18 32.16
C ASP A 27 8.93 -13.26 30.73
N ALA A 28 8.11 -12.98 29.73
CA ALA A 28 8.53 -12.95 28.33
C ALA A 28 9.61 -11.88 28.09
N HIS A 29 9.42 -10.67 28.63
CA HIS A 29 10.44 -9.62 28.58
C HIS A 29 11.75 -10.07 29.25
N ARG A 30 11.68 -10.65 30.45
CA ARG A 30 12.87 -11.17 31.16
C ARG A 30 13.61 -12.24 30.34
N MET A 31 12.88 -13.15 29.70
CA MET A 31 13.46 -14.17 28.81
C MET A 31 14.15 -13.53 27.61
N LEU A 32 13.51 -12.56 26.96
CA LEU A 32 14.06 -11.86 25.80
C LEU A 32 15.30 -11.04 26.17
N SER A 33 15.27 -10.27 27.25
CA SER A 33 16.41 -9.48 27.72
C SER A 33 17.60 -10.35 28.12
N ASN A 34 17.36 -11.51 28.75
CA ASN A 34 18.42 -12.45 29.08
C ASN A 34 19.04 -13.12 27.84
N THR A 35 18.28 -13.26 26.75
CA THR A 35 18.71 -13.97 25.53
C THR A 35 19.36 -13.03 24.52
N TYR A 36 18.77 -11.85 24.32
CA TYR A 36 19.11 -10.90 23.26
C TYR A 36 19.72 -9.58 23.77
N GLY A 37 19.79 -9.38 25.09
CA GLY A 37 20.36 -8.18 25.69
C GLY A 37 19.65 -6.91 25.23
N GLU A 38 20.42 -5.96 24.70
CA GLU A 38 19.93 -4.67 24.20
C GLU A 38 19.02 -4.80 22.97
N ALA A 39 19.11 -5.89 22.21
CA ALA A 39 18.24 -6.15 21.06
C ALA A 39 16.84 -6.65 21.47
N ALA A 40 16.56 -6.80 22.77
CA ALA A 40 15.26 -7.21 23.26
C ALA A 40 14.21 -6.09 23.19
N ILE A 41 12.96 -6.48 22.98
CA ILE A 41 11.82 -5.56 23.03
C ILE A 41 11.64 -5.02 24.46
N SER A 42 11.30 -3.73 24.56
CA SER A 42 10.98 -3.09 25.85
C SER A 42 9.82 -3.79 26.59
N GLU A 43 9.81 -3.70 27.91
CA GLU A 43 8.74 -4.30 28.72
C GLU A 43 7.35 -3.73 28.34
N ARG A 44 7.29 -2.42 28.05
CA ARG A 44 6.06 -1.75 27.61
C ARG A 44 5.50 -2.39 26.34
N THR A 45 6.34 -2.53 25.32
CA THR A 45 5.95 -3.11 24.04
C THR A 45 5.56 -4.58 24.20
N CYS A 46 6.24 -5.34 25.08
CA CYS A 46 5.82 -6.71 25.42
C CYS A 46 4.39 -6.73 26.00
N ARG A 47 4.05 -5.80 26.90
CA ARG A 47 2.70 -5.70 27.49
C ARG A 47 1.64 -5.35 26.45
N GLU A 48 1.94 -4.41 25.55
CA GLU A 48 1.05 -4.01 24.45
C GLU A 48 0.74 -5.21 23.52
N TRP A 49 1.76 -5.97 23.10
CA TRP A 49 1.57 -7.21 22.32
C TRP A 49 0.74 -8.25 23.06
N PHE A 50 1.02 -8.47 24.35
CA PHE A 50 0.25 -9.40 25.16
C PHE A 50 -1.22 -8.99 25.32
N GLN A 51 -1.54 -7.69 25.28
CA GLN A 51 -2.93 -7.25 25.22
C GLN A 51 -3.57 -7.57 23.87
N ARG A 52 -2.86 -7.37 22.75
CA ARG A 52 -3.36 -7.76 21.42
C ARG A 52 -3.65 -9.25 21.32
N PHE A 53 -2.75 -10.10 21.80
CA PHE A 53 -2.95 -11.55 21.81
C PHE A 53 -4.17 -11.97 22.64
N LYS A 54 -4.46 -11.28 23.75
CA LYS A 54 -5.69 -11.52 24.52
C LYS A 54 -6.97 -11.16 23.75
N ASN A 55 -6.88 -10.19 22.85
CA ASN A 55 -7.97 -9.79 21.97
C ASN A 55 -8.07 -10.68 20.71
N GLY A 56 -7.21 -11.70 20.59
CA GLY A 56 -7.19 -12.62 19.44
C GLY A 56 -6.46 -12.08 18.21
N ASP A 57 -5.76 -10.95 18.31
CA ASP A 57 -4.96 -10.37 17.24
C ASP A 57 -3.52 -10.91 17.31
N PHE A 58 -3.16 -11.75 16.33
CA PHE A 58 -1.85 -12.39 16.20
C PHE A 58 -1.10 -11.96 14.92
N GLU A 59 -1.56 -10.91 14.23
CA GLU A 59 -0.94 -10.49 12.98
C GLU A 59 0.46 -9.89 13.24
N PHE A 60 1.44 -10.39 12.48
CA PHE A 60 2.86 -10.04 12.67
C PHE A 60 3.26 -8.75 12.00
N GLU A 61 2.52 -8.35 10.97
CA GLU A 61 2.79 -7.11 10.27
C GLU A 61 2.28 -5.96 11.12
N ASP A 62 3.08 -4.89 11.24
CA ASP A 62 2.46 -3.61 11.51
C ASP A 62 1.42 -3.44 10.41
N GLN A 63 0.13 -3.44 10.75
CA GLN A 63 -0.95 -3.09 9.82
C GLN A 63 -0.42 -1.96 8.99
N HIS A 64 -0.12 -2.22 7.71
CA HIS A 64 0.68 -1.36 6.86
C HIS A 64 0.24 0.08 7.13
N GLY A 65 1.08 0.80 7.88
CA GLY A 65 0.65 1.88 8.77
C GLY A 65 -0.44 2.68 8.12
N GLY A 66 -1.67 2.58 8.67
CA GLY A 66 -2.91 3.15 8.14
C GLY A 66 -2.63 4.18 7.08
N GLY A 67 -2.50 3.73 5.83
CA GLY A 67 -2.10 4.58 4.74
C GLY A 67 -3.12 5.70 4.73
N ARG A 68 -2.65 6.92 5.05
CA ARG A 68 -3.44 8.15 5.16
C ARG A 68 -4.71 8.02 4.34
N GLU A 69 -5.86 8.08 5.01
CA GLU A 69 -7.19 7.93 4.39
C GLU A 69 -7.15 8.51 2.98
N LYS A 70 -7.47 7.68 1.99
CA LYS A 70 -7.47 8.11 0.60
C LYS A 70 -8.38 9.34 0.53
N GLY A 71 -7.85 10.47 0.08
CA GLY A 71 -8.65 11.69 -0.06
C GLY A 71 -9.75 11.57 -1.12
N PHE A 72 -9.71 10.52 -1.95
CA PHE A 72 -10.66 10.20 -3.02
C PHE A 72 -10.60 8.69 -3.33
N GLU A 73 -11.67 8.12 -3.89
CA GLU A 73 -11.71 6.70 -4.26
C GLU A 73 -11.12 6.46 -5.66
N ASP A 74 -10.56 5.27 -5.89
CA ASP A 74 -9.94 4.93 -7.19
C ASP A 74 -10.94 5.01 -8.34
N ALA A 75 -12.18 4.57 -8.07
CA ALA A 75 -13.27 4.63 -9.02
C ALA A 75 -13.57 6.05 -9.50
N GLU A 76 -13.35 7.07 -8.66
CA GLU A 76 -13.57 8.47 -9.05
C GLU A 76 -12.48 8.93 -10.03
N LEU A 77 -11.23 8.54 -9.81
CA LEU A 77 -10.13 8.84 -10.74
C LEU A 77 -10.24 8.03 -12.04
N GLU A 78 -10.68 6.77 -11.97
CA GLU A 78 -10.96 5.94 -13.16
C GLU A 78 -12.06 6.56 -14.01
N ALA A 79 -13.17 7.00 -13.41
CA ALA A 79 -14.26 7.64 -14.14
C ALA A 79 -13.81 8.91 -14.90
N LEU A 80 -12.91 9.71 -14.31
CA LEU A 80 -12.34 10.88 -14.98
C LEU A 80 -11.42 10.49 -16.14
N LEU A 81 -10.62 9.43 -15.99
CA LEU A 81 -9.77 8.89 -17.05
C LEU A 81 -10.58 8.32 -18.22
N ASP A 82 -11.70 7.65 -17.93
CA ASP A 82 -12.61 7.10 -18.94
C ASP A 82 -13.33 8.21 -19.71
N GLN A 83 -13.62 9.34 -19.07
CA GLN A 83 -14.24 10.50 -19.71
C GLN A 83 -13.25 11.21 -20.64
N ASP A 84 -12.03 11.47 -20.18
CA ASP A 84 -10.98 12.08 -20.98
C ASP A 84 -9.58 11.64 -20.52
N SER A 85 -9.02 10.68 -21.26
CA SER A 85 -7.69 10.13 -21.00
C SER A 85 -6.53 11.13 -21.18
N CYS A 86 -6.78 12.31 -21.77
CA CYS A 86 -5.76 13.32 -22.07
C CYS A 86 -5.63 14.40 -20.97
N GLN A 87 -6.41 14.33 -19.88
CA GLN A 87 -6.37 15.31 -18.80
C GLN A 87 -5.03 15.33 -18.06
N THR A 88 -4.68 16.51 -17.56
CA THR A 88 -3.48 16.75 -16.76
C THR A 88 -3.71 16.38 -15.30
N GLN A 89 -2.63 16.07 -14.59
CA GLN A 89 -2.69 15.81 -13.14
C GLN A 89 -3.16 17.02 -12.32
N GLN A 90 -3.05 18.24 -12.85
CA GLN A 90 -3.60 19.43 -12.21
C GLN A 90 -5.12 19.54 -12.36
N GLU A 91 -5.66 19.16 -13.52
CA GLU A 91 -7.11 19.11 -13.72
C GLU A 91 -7.77 18.06 -12.82
N PHE A 92 -7.19 16.86 -12.73
CA PHE A 92 -7.63 15.84 -11.76
C PHE A 92 -7.56 16.34 -10.32
N SER A 93 -6.50 17.06 -9.98
CA SER A 93 -6.32 17.68 -8.67
C SER A 93 -7.43 18.70 -8.35
N GLY A 94 -7.80 19.54 -9.33
CA GLY A 94 -8.90 20.50 -9.20
C GLY A 94 -10.26 19.81 -9.02
N SER A 95 -10.54 18.78 -9.83
CA SER A 95 -11.81 18.05 -9.77
C SER A 95 -11.98 17.24 -8.49
N LEU A 96 -10.90 16.59 -8.01
CA LEU A 96 -10.94 15.73 -6.82
C LEU A 96 -10.59 16.47 -5.52
N GLY A 97 -10.29 17.78 -5.58
CA GLY A 97 -9.96 18.58 -4.40
C GLY A 97 -8.68 18.12 -3.66
N VAL A 98 -7.79 17.41 -4.35
CA VAL A 98 -6.54 16.88 -3.78
C VAL A 98 -5.32 17.50 -4.44
N THR A 99 -4.15 17.30 -3.82
CA THR A 99 -2.90 17.81 -4.40
C THR A 99 -2.51 17.02 -5.65
N GLN A 100 -1.88 17.69 -6.61
CA GLN A 100 -1.33 17.04 -7.81
C GLN A 100 -0.36 15.87 -7.47
N GLN A 101 0.35 15.96 -6.35
CA GLN A 101 1.22 14.88 -5.87
C GLN A 101 0.43 13.63 -5.44
N ALA A 102 -0.76 13.80 -4.85
CA ALA A 102 -1.62 12.67 -4.49
C ALA A 102 -2.10 11.93 -5.74
N ILE A 103 -2.52 12.67 -6.78
CA ILE A 103 -2.87 12.11 -8.09
C ILE A 103 -1.69 11.37 -8.71
N SER A 104 -0.51 12.01 -8.75
CA SER A 104 0.70 11.41 -9.32
C SER A 104 1.09 10.10 -8.65
N LYS A 105 1.03 10.04 -7.31
CA LYS A 105 1.28 8.81 -6.54
C LYS A 105 0.21 7.77 -6.85
N ARG A 106 -1.06 8.16 -6.95
CA ARG A 106 -2.15 7.20 -7.16
C ARG A 106 -2.11 6.56 -8.54
N LEU A 107 -1.91 7.36 -9.58
CA LEU A 107 -1.73 6.87 -10.95
C LEU A 107 -0.60 5.84 -11.05
N LYS A 108 0.52 6.07 -10.35
CA LYS A 108 1.63 5.09 -10.28
C LYS A 108 1.23 3.79 -9.60
N VAL A 109 0.47 3.84 -8.51
CA VAL A 109 -0.02 2.64 -7.81
C VAL A 109 -1.01 1.86 -8.69
N MET A 110 -1.81 2.55 -9.49
CA MET A 110 -2.72 1.94 -10.48
C MET A 110 -2.00 1.40 -11.72
N GLY A 111 -0.68 1.60 -11.85
CA GLY A 111 0.09 1.16 -13.03
C GLY A 111 -0.14 2.01 -14.29
N MET A 112 -0.73 3.20 -14.15
CA MET A 112 -1.00 4.11 -15.27
C MET A 112 0.29 4.80 -15.72
N ILE A 113 0.48 4.90 -17.04
CA ILE A 113 1.60 5.60 -17.67
C ILE A 113 1.11 6.60 -18.71
N GLN A 114 1.77 7.75 -18.79
CA GLN A 114 1.48 8.74 -19.81
C GLN A 114 2.11 8.31 -21.14
N LYS A 115 1.30 8.23 -22.19
CA LYS A 115 1.74 7.98 -23.56
C LYS A 115 1.32 9.16 -24.44
N GLN A 116 2.12 9.47 -25.45
CA GLN A 116 1.74 10.44 -26.46
C GLN A 116 0.70 9.84 -27.40
N GLY A 117 -0.22 10.67 -27.87
CA GLY A 117 -1.19 10.29 -28.90
C GLY A 117 -0.49 9.96 -30.22
N ASN A 118 -1.13 9.11 -31.03
CA ASN A 118 -0.65 8.78 -32.36
C ASN A 118 -1.01 9.89 -33.35
N TRP A 119 -0.06 10.26 -34.22
CA TRP A 119 -0.34 11.12 -35.35
C TRP A 119 -1.18 10.39 -36.39
N VAL A 120 -2.33 10.96 -36.76
CA VAL A 120 -3.19 10.48 -37.84
C VAL A 120 -3.00 11.41 -39.06
N PRO A 121 -2.85 10.88 -40.30
CA PRO A 121 -2.52 11.71 -41.47
C PRO A 121 -3.53 12.82 -41.78
N TYR A 122 -4.82 12.56 -41.59
CA TYR A 122 -5.89 13.53 -41.78
C TYR A 122 -7.17 13.06 -41.08
N GLU A 123 -8.06 14.00 -40.80
CA GLU A 123 -9.39 13.72 -40.25
C GLU A 123 -10.29 13.12 -41.34
N LEU A 124 -10.70 11.87 -41.15
CA LEU A 124 -11.58 11.17 -42.09
C LEU A 124 -13.01 11.66 -41.96
N LYS A 125 -13.67 11.95 -43.09
CA LYS A 125 -15.12 12.15 -43.09
C LYS A 125 -15.83 10.80 -43.09
N PRO A 126 -17.11 10.72 -42.66
CA PRO A 126 -17.84 9.45 -42.64
C PRO A 126 -17.82 8.69 -43.99
N ARG A 127 -17.89 9.42 -45.11
CA ARG A 127 -17.79 8.84 -46.47
C ARG A 127 -16.43 8.21 -46.75
N ASP A 128 -15.35 8.79 -46.23
CA ASP A 128 -13.99 8.27 -46.41
C ASP A 128 -13.77 7.01 -45.57
N VAL A 129 -14.37 6.95 -44.38
CA VAL A 129 -14.38 5.75 -43.53
C VAL A 129 -15.07 4.59 -44.24
N GLU A 130 -16.28 4.83 -44.78
CA GLU A 130 -17.06 3.81 -45.50
C GLU A 130 -16.32 3.29 -46.74
N ARG A 131 -15.76 4.20 -47.56
CA ARG A 131 -14.97 3.80 -48.74
C ARG A 131 -13.76 2.95 -48.36
N ARG A 132 -13.08 3.30 -47.27
CA ARG A 132 -11.90 2.54 -46.79
C ARG A 132 -12.29 1.16 -46.27
N LEU A 133 -13.42 1.05 -45.56
CA LEU A 133 -13.93 -0.23 -45.10
C LEU A 133 -14.22 -1.17 -46.28
N LEU A 134 -14.99 -0.69 -47.27
CA LEU A 134 -15.36 -1.47 -48.47
C LEU A 134 -14.16 -1.88 -49.34
N ALA A 135 -13.08 -1.11 -49.34
CA ALA A 135 -11.88 -1.45 -50.10
C ALA A 135 -10.97 -2.47 -49.39
N CYS A 136 -11.16 -2.68 -48.09
CA CYS A 136 -10.41 -3.63 -47.28
C CYS A 136 -11.17 -4.96 -47.02
N GLU A 137 -12.46 -5.01 -47.34
CA GLU A 137 -13.27 -6.24 -47.44
C GLU A 137 -12.99 -6.99 -48.75
#